data_AF-A0A0N7A984-F1
#
_entry.id   AF-A0A0N7A984-F1
#
_cell.length_a   1.000
_cell.length_b   1.000
_cell.length_c   1.000
_cell.angle_alpha   90.00
_cell.angle_beta   90.00
_cell.angle_gamma   90.00
#
_symmetry.space_group_name_H-M   'P 1'
#
loop_
_entity.id
_entity.type
_entity.pdbx_description
1 polymer ?
#
loop_
_entity_poly.entity_id
_entity_poly.type
_entity_poly.pdbx_seq_one_letter_code
_entity_poly.pdbx_strand_id
1 'polypeptide(L)'
;QVIIENIRKVFKQKKPIFGICLGHQLLSIAAGCVTYKMRYGNRGHNQPATHRVTGRCYMTSQNHGFCVDAAQLPSDWEVLFTNANDNSNEGLVHSVLPYFSVQFHPEHTAGPEDLECLFDVFLESVKDQINNRFCISIKDRLTEKLAYRPAAPIVTEQPKKILILGSGGLSIGQAGEFDYSGSQAIKALKEESIQTLLINPNIATVQTSKGMADKVYFLPITPEYVEQVIRSERPDGVLLTFGGQTALNCGVELEKNGVFAKYNVKILGTPIESIIQTEDRKIFADRISEINEKVAPSAAVYSIPEALEAAEKLGYPVMARAAFSLGGLGSGFANTKEELKTLAQQALAHSSQLIIDKSLKGWKEVEYEVVRDAYDNCITVCNMENV
;
A
#
# COMPACT_ATOMS: atom_id res chain seq x y z
N GLN A 1 8.47 -39.83 -17.21
CA GLN A 1 7.32 -40.54 -17.82
C GLN A 1 6.45 -41.23 -16.75
N VAL A 2 7.02 -42.09 -15.89
CA VAL A 2 6.25 -42.79 -14.82
C VAL A 2 5.42 -41.86 -13.93
N ILE A 3 5.96 -40.73 -13.47
CA ILE A 3 5.23 -39.78 -12.61
C ILE A 3 4.01 -39.20 -13.33
N ILE A 4 4.17 -38.82 -14.60
CA ILE A 4 3.09 -38.24 -15.42
C ILE A 4 1.95 -39.25 -15.59
N GLU A 5 2.28 -40.52 -15.85
CA GLU A 5 1.28 -41.60 -15.94
C GLU A 5 0.54 -41.83 -14.62
N ASN A 6 1.24 -41.72 -13.49
CA ASN A 6 0.62 -41.82 -12.18
C ASN A 6 -0.33 -40.64 -11.92
N ILE A 7 0.05 -39.41 -12.28
CA ILE A 7 -0.85 -38.25 -12.18
C ILE A 7 -2.11 -38.46 -13.04
N ARG A 8 -1.97 -38.98 -14.27
CA ARG A 8 -3.11 -39.33 -15.14
C ARG A 8 -4.03 -40.38 -14.50
N LYS A 9 -3.51 -41.32 -13.72
CA LYS A 9 -4.33 -42.28 -12.94
C LYS A 9 -5.07 -41.57 -11.81
N VAL A 10 -4.44 -40.59 -11.13
CA VAL A 10 -5.06 -39.82 -10.05
C VAL A 10 -6.18 -38.91 -10.56
N PHE A 11 -6.08 -38.35 -11.77
CA PHE A 11 -7.18 -37.59 -12.38
C PHE A 11 -8.49 -38.39 -12.43
N LYS A 12 -8.43 -39.71 -12.61
CA LYS A 12 -9.63 -40.56 -12.60
C LYS A 12 -10.33 -40.61 -11.23
N GLN A 13 -9.62 -40.31 -10.15
CA GLN A 13 -10.16 -40.32 -8.79
C GLN A 13 -10.88 -39.01 -8.40
N LYS A 14 -10.75 -37.93 -9.20
CA LYS A 14 -11.40 -36.64 -8.93
C LYS A 14 -11.18 -36.11 -7.51
N LYS A 15 -9.99 -36.35 -6.94
CA LYS A 15 -9.55 -35.76 -5.65
C LYS A 15 -8.93 -34.39 -5.88
N PRO A 16 -8.93 -33.46 -4.92
CA PRO A 16 -8.35 -32.15 -5.16
C PRO A 16 -6.85 -32.29 -5.39
N ILE A 17 -6.32 -31.56 -6.37
CA ILE A 17 -4.89 -31.58 -6.71
C ILE A 17 -4.40 -30.14 -6.78
N PHE A 18 -3.34 -29.85 -6.03
CA PHE A 18 -2.63 -28.60 -6.07
C PHE A 18 -1.17 -28.84 -6.48
N GLY A 19 -0.77 -28.35 -7.65
CA GLY A 19 0.60 -28.44 -8.15
C GLY A 19 1.38 -27.15 -7.93
N ILE A 20 2.59 -27.24 -7.37
CA ILE A 20 3.47 -26.08 -7.11
C ILE A 20 4.78 -26.27 -7.89
N CYS A 21 5.20 -25.25 -8.64
CA CYS A 21 6.44 -25.21 -9.43
C CYS A 21 6.63 -26.44 -10.34
N LEU A 22 7.49 -27.40 -9.97
CA LEU A 22 7.62 -28.66 -10.72
C LEU A 22 6.30 -29.43 -10.76
N GLY A 23 5.51 -29.38 -9.69
CA GLY A 23 4.17 -29.96 -9.64
C GLY A 23 3.23 -29.37 -10.68
N HIS A 24 3.30 -28.06 -10.92
CA HIS A 24 2.56 -27.39 -11.99
C HIS A 24 2.95 -27.90 -13.37
N GLN A 25 4.25 -28.02 -13.66
CA GLN A 25 4.74 -28.56 -14.94
C GLN A 25 4.30 -30.01 -15.16
N LEU A 26 4.46 -30.86 -14.14
CA LEU A 26 4.10 -32.28 -14.22
C LEU A 26 2.59 -32.49 -14.40
N LEU A 27 1.78 -31.72 -13.67
CA LEU A 27 0.33 -31.74 -13.78
C LEU A 27 -0.14 -31.25 -15.16
N SER A 28 0.48 -30.19 -15.67
CA SER A 28 0.17 -29.65 -17.01
C SER A 28 0.53 -30.63 -18.13
N ILE A 29 1.68 -31.30 -18.06
CA ILE A 29 2.07 -32.36 -19.01
C ILE A 29 1.12 -33.57 -18.89
N ALA A 30 0.67 -33.91 -17.69
CA ALA A 30 -0.31 -34.97 -17.48
C ALA A 30 -1.66 -34.63 -18.13
N ALA A 31 -2.07 -33.36 -18.08
CA ALA A 31 -3.25 -32.82 -18.75
C ALA A 31 -3.12 -32.73 -20.28
N GLY A 32 -1.90 -32.80 -20.82
CA GLY A 32 -1.64 -32.77 -22.27
C GLY A 32 -0.96 -31.49 -22.77
N CYS A 33 -0.54 -30.59 -21.88
CA CYS A 33 0.21 -29.39 -22.24
C CYS A 33 1.67 -29.73 -22.59
N VAL A 34 2.33 -28.81 -23.28
CA VAL A 34 3.77 -28.87 -23.60
C VAL A 34 4.54 -27.96 -22.65
N THR A 35 5.77 -28.32 -22.31
CA THR A 35 6.70 -27.45 -21.60
C THR A 35 7.92 -27.15 -22.46
N TYR A 36 8.51 -25.98 -22.23
CA TYR A 36 9.73 -25.55 -22.92
C TYR A 36 10.75 -25.03 -21.92
N LYS A 37 12.03 -25.11 -22.29
CA LYS A 37 13.12 -24.50 -21.52
C LYS A 37 13.14 -23.01 -21.81
N MET A 38 13.07 -22.19 -20.77
CA MET A 38 13.12 -20.75 -20.90
C MET A 38 14.54 -20.30 -21.25
N ARG A 39 14.67 -19.22 -22.03
CA ARG A 39 15.96 -18.56 -22.27
C ARG A 39 16.48 -17.93 -20.98
N TYR A 40 15.60 -17.24 -20.26
CA TYR A 40 15.82 -16.67 -18.94
C TYR A 40 14.77 -17.26 -18.01
N GLY A 41 15.21 -18.02 -17.00
CA GLY A 41 14.29 -18.59 -16.01
C GLY A 41 13.93 -17.55 -14.96
N ASN A 42 12.70 -17.57 -14.45
CA ASN A 42 12.27 -16.67 -13.39
C ASN A 42 12.82 -17.16 -12.04
N ARG A 43 13.67 -16.34 -11.43
CA ARG A 43 14.37 -16.61 -10.18
C ARG A 43 14.42 -15.35 -9.33
N GLY A 44 13.71 -15.33 -8.21
CA GLY A 44 13.68 -14.19 -7.30
C GLY A 44 12.44 -14.18 -6.43
N HIS A 45 12.38 -13.22 -5.49
CA HIS A 45 11.24 -13.01 -4.58
C HIS A 45 10.34 -11.85 -5.01
N ASN A 46 10.61 -11.28 -6.19
CA ASN A 46 9.95 -10.10 -6.71
C ASN A 46 9.34 -10.36 -8.10
N GLN A 47 8.86 -11.58 -8.36
CA GLN A 47 8.26 -11.91 -9.65
C GLN A 47 6.75 -11.60 -9.62
N PRO A 48 6.25 -10.67 -10.45
CA PRO A 48 4.84 -10.29 -10.46
C PRO A 48 4.00 -11.33 -11.20
N ALA A 49 2.97 -11.86 -10.55
CA ALA A 49 2.01 -12.78 -11.13
C ALA A 49 0.60 -12.17 -11.11
N THR A 50 -0.01 -12.00 -12.28
CA THR A 50 -1.35 -11.45 -12.43
C THR A 50 -2.38 -12.58 -12.50
N HIS A 51 -3.35 -12.56 -11.59
CA HIS A 51 -4.48 -13.48 -11.63
C HIS A 51 -5.42 -13.11 -12.79
N ARG A 52 -5.65 -14.04 -13.71
CA ARG A 52 -6.28 -13.73 -15.01
C ARG A 52 -7.71 -13.22 -14.90
N VAL A 53 -8.49 -13.73 -13.94
CA VAL A 53 -9.92 -13.40 -13.82
C VAL A 53 -10.13 -12.08 -13.08
N THR A 54 -9.40 -11.86 -11.98
CA THR A 54 -9.59 -10.66 -11.14
C THR A 54 -8.74 -9.48 -11.59
N GLY A 55 -7.68 -9.71 -12.38
CA GLY A 55 -6.72 -8.69 -12.80
C GLY A 55 -5.74 -8.26 -11.68
N ARG A 56 -5.85 -8.83 -10.47
CA ARG A 56 -4.95 -8.50 -9.37
C ARG A 56 -3.56 -9.07 -9.60
N CYS A 57 -2.55 -8.30 -9.23
CA CYS A 57 -1.15 -8.65 -9.33
C CYS A 57 -0.55 -8.88 -7.95
N TYR A 58 0.21 -9.95 -7.81
CA TYR A 58 0.85 -10.37 -6.57
C TYR A 58 2.35 -10.51 -6.76
N MET A 59 3.13 -10.22 -5.72
CA MET A 59 4.56 -10.51 -5.73
C MET A 59 4.76 -11.97 -5.32
N THR A 60 5.61 -12.68 -6.06
CA THR A 60 5.80 -14.12 -5.85
C THR A 60 7.27 -14.53 -5.81
N SER A 61 7.53 -15.59 -5.06
CA SER A 61 8.82 -16.29 -5.07
C SER A 61 8.85 -17.36 -6.13
N GLN A 62 9.89 -17.33 -6.97
CA GLN A 62 10.04 -18.24 -8.09
C GLN A 62 11.47 -18.74 -8.21
N ASN A 63 11.60 -19.98 -8.66
CA ASN A 63 12.89 -20.59 -8.98
C ASN A 63 12.75 -21.71 -10.02
N HIS A 64 12.44 -21.35 -11.27
CA HIS A 64 12.30 -22.32 -12.36
C HIS A 64 13.01 -21.86 -13.64
N GLY A 65 13.24 -22.83 -14.54
CA GLY A 65 13.83 -22.58 -15.87
C GLY A 65 13.08 -23.29 -17.02
N PHE A 66 11.96 -23.91 -16.69
CA PHE A 66 11.00 -24.48 -17.64
C PHE A 66 9.66 -23.82 -17.39
N CYS A 67 8.86 -23.67 -18.43
CA CYS A 67 7.51 -23.09 -18.35
C CYS A 67 6.55 -23.93 -19.18
N VAL A 68 5.26 -23.85 -18.85
CA VAL A 68 4.17 -24.45 -19.62
C VAL A 68 3.80 -23.52 -20.77
N ASP A 69 3.68 -24.08 -21.97
CA ASP A 69 3.19 -23.35 -23.13
C ASP A 69 1.66 -23.20 -23.04
N ALA A 70 1.22 -21.99 -22.69
CA ALA A 70 -0.20 -21.64 -22.56
C ALA A 70 -0.89 -21.32 -23.90
N ALA A 71 -0.19 -21.37 -25.04
CA ALA A 71 -0.81 -21.16 -26.36
C ALA A 71 -1.69 -22.35 -26.78
N GLN A 72 -1.40 -23.55 -26.26
CA GLN A 72 -2.12 -24.78 -26.58
C GLN A 72 -2.55 -25.49 -25.29
N LEU A 73 -3.67 -25.05 -24.72
CA LEU A 73 -4.29 -25.70 -23.57
C LEU A 73 -5.42 -26.63 -24.01
N PRO A 74 -5.61 -27.79 -23.34
CA PRO A 74 -6.83 -28.58 -23.49
C PRO A 74 -8.08 -27.75 -23.13
N SER A 75 -9.22 -28.07 -23.73
CA SER A 75 -10.47 -27.27 -23.61
C SER A 75 -10.96 -27.04 -22.17
N ASP A 76 -10.63 -27.96 -21.27
CA ASP A 76 -11.13 -27.96 -19.90
C ASP A 76 -10.15 -27.30 -18.92
N TRP A 77 -9.08 -26.69 -19.44
CA TRP A 77 -8.03 -26.01 -18.68
C TRP A 77 -7.91 -24.55 -19.09
N GLU A 78 -7.71 -23.71 -18.09
CA GLU A 78 -7.62 -22.27 -18.25
C GLU A 78 -6.36 -21.74 -17.54
N VAL A 79 -5.78 -20.66 -18.09
CA VAL A 79 -4.71 -19.93 -17.42
C VAL A 79 -5.25 -19.29 -16.15
N LEU A 80 -4.60 -19.58 -15.02
CA LEU A 80 -4.92 -19.01 -13.72
C LEU A 80 -4.09 -17.74 -13.45
N PHE A 81 -2.77 -17.82 -13.64
CA PHE A 81 -1.85 -16.70 -13.47
C PHE A 81 -0.95 -16.52 -14.70
N THR A 82 -0.50 -15.29 -14.92
CA THR A 82 0.46 -14.92 -15.96
C THR A 82 1.51 -13.98 -15.38
N ASN A 83 2.77 -14.18 -15.76
CA ASN A 83 3.86 -13.32 -15.33
C ASN A 83 3.70 -11.93 -15.98
N ALA A 84 3.70 -10.86 -15.19
CA ALA A 84 3.47 -9.52 -15.73
C ALA A 84 4.68 -8.96 -16.50
N ASN A 85 5.88 -9.51 -16.31
CA ASN A 85 7.09 -9.04 -16.98
C ASN A 85 7.30 -9.68 -18.36
N ASP A 86 7.05 -10.99 -18.50
CA ASP A 86 7.39 -11.76 -19.70
C ASP A 86 6.22 -12.53 -20.33
N ASN A 87 5.02 -12.44 -19.76
CA ASN A 87 3.79 -13.12 -20.19
C ASN A 87 3.85 -14.66 -20.11
N SER A 88 4.84 -15.24 -19.42
CA SER A 88 4.93 -16.68 -19.22
C SER A 88 3.80 -17.19 -18.31
N ASN A 89 3.48 -18.49 -18.43
CA ASN A 89 2.42 -19.10 -17.63
C ASN A 89 2.87 -19.27 -16.17
N GLU A 90 2.03 -18.79 -15.26
CA GLU A 90 2.29 -18.85 -13.82
C GLU A 90 1.31 -19.75 -13.06
N GLY A 91 0.38 -20.38 -13.79
CA GLY A 91 -0.58 -21.29 -13.20
C GLY A 91 -1.69 -21.66 -14.16
N LEU A 92 -2.30 -22.82 -13.89
CA LEU A 92 -3.46 -23.33 -14.60
C LEU A 92 -4.53 -23.80 -13.61
N VAL A 93 -5.79 -23.74 -14.04
CA VAL A 93 -6.96 -24.26 -13.32
C VAL A 93 -7.84 -25.06 -14.26
N HIS A 94 -8.43 -26.15 -13.77
CA HIS A 94 -9.43 -26.90 -14.52
C HIS A 94 -10.79 -26.23 -14.38
N SER A 95 -11.57 -26.14 -15.46
CA SER A 95 -12.87 -25.45 -15.48
C SER A 95 -13.96 -26.09 -14.61
N VAL A 96 -13.77 -27.32 -14.13
CA VAL A 96 -14.82 -28.11 -13.43
C VAL A 96 -14.22 -28.94 -12.30
N LEU A 97 -13.13 -29.66 -12.55
CA LEU A 97 -12.52 -30.55 -11.56
C LEU A 97 -11.70 -29.74 -10.53
N PRO A 98 -11.50 -30.25 -9.30
CA PRO A 98 -10.80 -29.53 -8.23
C PRO A 98 -9.27 -29.53 -8.42
N TYR A 99 -8.80 -29.21 -9.62
CA TYR A 99 -7.39 -29.19 -9.98
C TYR A 99 -6.95 -27.77 -10.28
N PHE A 100 -5.88 -27.35 -9.63
CA PHE A 100 -5.20 -26.13 -9.98
C PHE A 100 -3.72 -26.26 -9.69
N SER A 101 -2.94 -25.33 -10.23
CA SER A 101 -1.50 -25.32 -10.05
C SER A 101 -0.94 -23.93 -10.27
N VAL A 102 0.19 -23.67 -9.63
CA VAL A 102 0.94 -22.41 -9.75
C VAL A 102 2.42 -22.71 -10.00
N GLN A 103 3.06 -21.89 -10.81
CA GLN A 103 4.47 -22.04 -11.18
C GLN A 103 5.40 -21.43 -10.12
N PHE A 104 4.91 -20.46 -9.35
CA PHE A 104 5.58 -19.88 -8.19
C PHE A 104 5.40 -20.72 -6.90
N HIS A 105 6.05 -20.27 -5.82
CA HIS A 105 6.11 -20.91 -4.51
C HIS A 105 5.29 -20.12 -3.47
N PRO A 106 4.00 -20.44 -3.27
CA PRO A 106 3.15 -19.77 -2.29
C PRO A 106 3.56 -20.06 -0.84
N GLU A 107 4.45 -21.03 -0.61
CA GLU A 107 5.07 -21.31 0.70
C GLU A 107 6.20 -20.32 1.07
N HIS A 108 6.56 -19.41 0.15
CA HIS A 108 7.29 -18.15 0.40
C HIS A 108 8.58 -18.24 1.25
N THR A 109 9.20 -19.41 1.40
CA THR A 109 10.37 -19.60 2.27
C THR A 109 11.64 -19.65 1.41
N ALA A 110 12.25 -18.52 1.00
CA ALA A 110 12.02 -17.11 1.37
C ALA A 110 11.18 -16.30 0.35
N GLY A 111 10.65 -15.14 0.78
CA GLY A 111 9.88 -14.18 -0.02
C GLY A 111 8.50 -13.80 0.54
N PRO A 112 7.62 -13.20 -0.28
CA PRO A 112 6.36 -12.60 0.18
C PRO A 112 5.27 -13.65 0.46
N GLU A 113 4.48 -13.41 1.51
CA GLU A 113 3.40 -14.30 1.98
C GLU A 113 2.06 -14.08 1.25
N ASP A 114 2.04 -13.20 0.24
CA ASP A 114 0.85 -12.67 -0.45
C ASP A 114 -0.14 -13.72 -0.99
N LEU A 115 0.33 -14.94 -1.26
CA LEU A 115 -0.47 -16.03 -1.84
C LEU A 115 -0.51 -17.30 -1.00
N GLU A 116 -0.19 -17.23 0.31
CA GLU A 116 -0.37 -18.36 1.24
C GLU A 116 -1.84 -18.81 1.27
N CYS A 117 -2.77 -17.88 1.03
CA CYS A 117 -4.21 -18.14 0.96
C CYS A 117 -4.64 -19.22 -0.07
N LEU A 118 -3.76 -19.58 -1.02
CA LEU A 118 -3.99 -20.70 -1.94
C LEU A 118 -4.03 -22.06 -1.20
N PHE A 119 -3.32 -22.19 -0.09
CA PHE A 119 -3.40 -23.38 0.77
C PHE A 119 -4.76 -23.49 1.46
N ASP A 120 -5.35 -22.38 1.93
CA ASP A 120 -6.72 -22.37 2.48
C ASP A 120 -7.71 -22.92 1.46
N VAL A 121 -7.66 -22.40 0.24
CA VAL A 121 -8.55 -22.79 -0.87
C VAL A 121 -8.42 -24.28 -1.18
N PHE A 122 -7.19 -24.80 -1.18
CA PHE A 122 -6.95 -26.24 -1.35
C PHE A 122 -7.51 -27.07 -0.20
N LEU A 123 -7.24 -26.68 1.05
CA LEU A 123 -7.69 -27.41 2.24
C LEU A 123 -9.22 -27.41 2.38
N GLU A 124 -9.87 -26.29 2.05
CA GLU A 124 -11.33 -26.20 2.00
C GLU A 124 -11.91 -27.15 0.95
N SER A 125 -11.33 -27.21 -0.25
CA SER A 125 -11.72 -28.15 -1.31
C SER A 125 -11.60 -29.61 -0.85
N VAL A 126 -10.54 -29.95 -0.11
CA VAL A 126 -10.36 -31.28 0.50
C VAL A 126 -11.45 -31.55 1.54
N LYS A 127 -11.75 -30.60 2.43
CA LYS A 127 -12.79 -30.73 3.45
C LYS A 127 -14.17 -30.95 2.82
N ASP A 128 -14.51 -30.21 1.78
CA ASP A 128 -15.81 -30.33 1.11
C ASP A 128 -15.97 -31.68 0.42
N GLN A 129 -14.90 -32.18 -0.20
CA GLN A 129 -14.88 -33.51 -0.80
C GLN A 129 -15.02 -34.63 0.25
N ILE A 130 -14.35 -34.53 1.40
CA ILE A 130 -14.49 -35.51 2.50
C ILE A 130 -15.93 -35.53 3.03
N ASN A 131 -16.56 -34.36 3.13
CA ASN A 131 -17.90 -34.20 3.70
C ASN A 131 -19.05 -34.38 2.66
N ASN A 132 -18.74 -34.74 1.41
CA ASN A 132 -19.70 -34.85 0.30
C ASN A 132 -20.60 -33.61 0.13
N ARG A 133 -20.05 -32.41 0.35
CA ARG A 133 -20.80 -31.16 0.20
C ARG A 133 -20.85 -30.74 -1.26
N PHE A 134 -22.00 -30.26 -1.72
CA PHE A 134 -22.10 -29.57 -2.99
C PHE A 134 -21.27 -28.27 -2.91
N CYS A 135 -20.34 -28.08 -3.84
CA CYS A 135 -19.30 -27.06 -3.72
C CYS A 135 -19.24 -26.24 -5.01
N ILE A 136 -18.98 -24.93 -4.85
CA ILE A 136 -18.53 -24.04 -5.93
C ILE A 136 -17.27 -24.63 -6.59
N SER A 137 -17.03 -24.34 -7.86
CA SER A 137 -15.82 -24.84 -8.53
C SER A 137 -14.56 -24.30 -7.85
N ILE A 138 -13.43 -25.01 -7.94
CA ILE A 138 -12.16 -24.52 -7.39
C ILE A 138 -11.76 -23.18 -8.02
N LYS A 139 -12.10 -22.99 -9.29
CA LYS A 139 -11.92 -21.73 -10.04
C LYS A 139 -12.70 -20.58 -9.41
N ASP A 140 -13.97 -20.81 -9.08
CA ASP A 140 -14.81 -19.79 -8.45
C ASP A 140 -14.30 -19.47 -7.05
N ARG A 141 -13.90 -20.49 -6.27
CA ARG A 141 -13.32 -20.29 -4.93
C ARG A 141 -12.02 -19.47 -4.99
N LEU A 142 -11.12 -19.78 -5.92
CA LEU A 142 -9.91 -18.99 -6.16
C LEU A 142 -10.27 -17.55 -6.55
N THR A 143 -11.23 -17.38 -7.45
CA THR A 143 -11.67 -16.05 -7.91
C THR A 143 -12.28 -15.25 -6.76
N GLU A 144 -13.14 -15.83 -5.95
CA GLU A 144 -13.76 -15.18 -4.79
C GLU A 144 -12.73 -14.81 -3.72
N LYS A 145 -11.79 -15.72 -3.41
CA LYS A 145 -10.73 -15.48 -2.42
C LYS A 145 -9.78 -14.36 -2.86
N LEU A 146 -9.48 -14.29 -4.15
CA LEU A 146 -8.55 -13.29 -4.70
C LEU A 146 -9.27 -11.99 -5.12
N ALA A 147 -10.59 -11.98 -5.31
CA ALA A 147 -11.31 -10.81 -5.77
C ALA A 147 -11.23 -9.65 -4.77
N TYR A 148 -11.00 -8.45 -5.29
CA TYR A 148 -11.16 -7.22 -4.55
C TYR A 148 -12.50 -6.57 -4.92
N ARG A 149 -13.27 -6.17 -3.91
CA ARG A 149 -14.49 -5.38 -4.08
C ARG A 149 -14.26 -4.02 -3.40
N PRO A 150 -14.07 -2.94 -4.18
CA PRO A 150 -13.79 -1.64 -3.59
C PRO A 150 -15.02 -1.15 -2.82
N ALA A 151 -14.79 -0.57 -1.63
CA ALA A 151 -15.86 -0.05 -0.79
C ALA A 151 -16.55 1.18 -1.41
N ALA A 152 -15.83 1.91 -2.26
CA ALA A 152 -16.33 3.04 -3.03
C ALA A 152 -16.02 2.81 -4.53
N PRO A 153 -16.84 3.34 -5.46
CA PRO A 153 -16.56 3.25 -6.89
C PRO A 153 -15.18 3.83 -7.23
N ILE A 154 -14.39 3.10 -8.00
CA ILE A 154 -13.11 3.59 -8.54
C ILE A 154 -13.44 4.70 -9.54
N VAL A 155 -12.89 5.89 -9.34
CA VAL A 155 -13.06 7.03 -10.25
C VAL A 155 -12.29 6.75 -11.53
N THR A 156 -13.00 6.56 -12.64
CA THR A 156 -12.40 6.31 -13.97
C THR A 156 -12.36 7.54 -14.86
N GLU A 157 -13.07 8.61 -14.49
CA GLU A 157 -13.06 9.86 -15.23
C GLU A 157 -11.72 10.58 -15.03
N GLN A 158 -11.03 10.84 -16.15
CA GLN A 158 -9.77 11.56 -16.14
C GLN A 158 -10.02 13.05 -15.83
N PRO A 159 -9.38 13.60 -14.78
CA PRO A 159 -9.49 15.02 -14.48
C PRO A 159 -8.75 15.84 -15.54
N LYS A 160 -9.24 17.04 -15.83
CA LYS A 160 -8.63 17.93 -16.83
C LYS A 160 -7.65 18.89 -16.19
N LYS A 161 -7.90 19.31 -14.96
CA LYS A 161 -7.09 20.30 -14.24
C LYS A 161 -6.90 19.93 -12.78
N ILE A 162 -5.65 19.79 -12.35
CA ILE A 162 -5.27 19.40 -10.99
C ILE A 162 -4.45 20.50 -10.31
N LEU A 163 -4.85 20.80 -9.07
CA LEU A 163 -4.10 21.65 -8.16
C LEU A 163 -3.15 20.82 -7.31
N ILE A 164 -1.90 21.29 -7.17
CA ILE A 164 -0.86 20.67 -6.36
C ILE A 164 -0.43 21.69 -5.32
N LEU A 165 -0.44 21.29 -4.05
CA LEU A 165 0.09 22.09 -2.96
C LEU A 165 1.55 21.70 -2.71
N GLY A 166 2.47 22.64 -2.94
CA GLY A 166 3.89 22.43 -2.65
C GLY A 166 4.19 22.44 -1.15
N SER A 167 5.47 22.34 -0.77
CA SER A 167 5.89 22.32 0.63
C SER A 167 6.03 23.69 1.28
N GLY A 168 6.10 24.76 0.49
CA GLY A 168 6.44 26.08 1.00
C GLY A 168 7.93 26.22 1.30
N GLY A 169 8.26 27.03 2.31
CA GLY A 169 9.64 27.30 2.70
C GLY A 169 10.32 26.06 3.28
N LEU A 170 11.63 25.92 3.02
CA LEU A 170 12.43 24.84 3.59
C LEU A 170 12.53 25.01 5.10
N SER A 171 12.20 23.97 5.85
CA SER A 171 12.27 23.92 7.32
C SER A 171 12.98 22.64 7.76
N ILE A 172 13.54 22.62 8.97
CA ILE A 172 14.11 21.39 9.53
C ILE A 172 12.98 20.35 9.64
N GLY A 173 13.18 19.16 9.09
CA GLY A 173 12.16 18.09 9.01
C GLY A 173 11.21 18.20 7.81
N GLN A 174 11.35 19.23 6.97
CA GLN A 174 10.67 19.36 5.68
C GLN A 174 11.56 20.07 4.66
N ALA A 175 12.35 19.31 3.92
CA ALA A 175 13.39 19.85 3.05
C ALA A 175 13.03 19.68 1.56
N GLY A 176 14.05 19.40 0.73
CA GLY A 176 13.95 19.34 -0.72
C GLY A 176 13.25 18.09 -1.26
N GLU A 177 12.94 17.09 -0.42
CA GLU A 177 12.24 15.87 -0.81
C GLU A 177 10.89 16.16 -1.46
N PHE A 178 10.21 17.22 -1.00
CA PHE A 178 8.92 17.65 -1.53
C PHE A 178 9.03 18.44 -2.84
N ASP A 179 10.17 19.08 -3.09
CA ASP A 179 10.45 19.66 -4.41
C ASP A 179 10.60 18.57 -5.46
N TYR A 180 11.35 17.52 -5.12
CA TYR A 180 11.50 16.35 -5.98
C TYR A 180 10.16 15.62 -6.21
N SER A 181 9.43 15.30 -5.14
CA SER A 181 8.19 14.53 -5.25
C SER A 181 7.08 15.31 -5.97
N GLY A 182 6.89 16.60 -5.65
CA GLY A 182 5.97 17.48 -6.37
C GLY A 182 6.32 17.62 -7.86
N SER A 183 7.62 17.69 -8.18
CA SER A 183 8.11 17.68 -9.56
C SER A 183 7.75 16.39 -10.32
N GLN A 184 7.91 15.21 -9.70
CA GLN A 184 7.49 13.94 -10.30
C GLN A 184 5.97 13.86 -10.49
N ALA A 185 5.19 14.36 -9.54
CA ALA A 185 3.74 14.43 -9.66
C ALA A 185 3.30 15.30 -10.86
N ILE A 186 3.91 16.47 -11.05
CA ILE A 186 3.65 17.34 -12.21
C ILE A 186 4.00 16.61 -13.51
N LYS A 187 5.14 15.91 -13.55
CA LYS A 187 5.56 15.16 -14.74
C LYS A 187 4.56 14.05 -15.08
N ALA A 188 4.13 13.26 -14.11
CA ALA A 188 3.13 12.19 -14.31
C ALA A 188 1.80 12.75 -14.83
N LEU A 189 1.31 13.86 -14.25
CA LEU A 189 0.08 14.52 -14.73
C LEU A 189 0.21 15.01 -16.18
N LYS A 190 1.39 15.51 -16.56
CA LYS A 190 1.65 15.97 -17.94
C LYS A 190 1.70 14.83 -18.95
N GLU A 191 2.27 13.68 -18.59
CA GLU A 191 2.27 12.48 -19.44
C GLU A 191 0.83 12.03 -19.74
N GLU A 192 -0.08 12.22 -18.78
CA GLU A 192 -1.51 11.97 -18.92
C GLU A 192 -2.29 13.15 -19.54
N SER A 193 -1.63 14.18 -20.05
CA SER A 193 -2.25 15.38 -20.65
C SER A 193 -3.19 16.15 -19.71
N ILE A 194 -2.92 16.12 -18.41
CA ILE A 194 -3.69 16.82 -17.38
C ILE A 194 -3.04 18.18 -17.09
N GLN A 195 -3.86 19.24 -17.07
CA GLN A 195 -3.38 20.60 -16.76
C GLN A 195 -2.99 20.71 -15.27
N THR A 196 -1.82 21.28 -15.02
CA THR A 196 -1.20 21.37 -13.69
C THR A 196 -1.17 22.80 -13.15
N LEU A 197 -1.73 22.98 -11.96
CA LEU A 197 -1.63 24.21 -11.17
C LEU A 197 -0.80 23.92 -9.92
N LEU A 198 0.19 24.77 -9.65
CA LEU A 198 1.02 24.65 -8.46
C LEU A 198 0.86 25.89 -7.58
N ILE A 199 0.65 25.70 -6.27
CA ILE A 199 0.84 26.75 -5.27
C ILE A 199 2.09 26.42 -4.47
N ASN A 200 3.11 27.27 -4.57
CA ASN A 200 4.29 27.18 -3.73
C ASN A 200 4.96 28.56 -3.58
N PRO A 201 5.09 29.11 -2.35
CA PRO A 201 5.75 30.39 -2.13
C PRO A 201 7.28 30.32 -2.29
N ASN A 202 7.89 29.14 -2.29
CA ASN A 202 9.33 28.98 -2.41
C ASN A 202 9.79 29.15 -3.87
N ILE A 203 10.45 30.28 -4.14
CA ILE A 203 10.97 30.63 -5.46
C ILE A 203 12.22 29.82 -5.86
N ALA A 204 12.87 29.13 -4.92
CA ALA A 204 14.15 28.45 -5.12
C ALA A 204 13.98 26.93 -5.31
N THR A 205 12.97 26.51 -6.05
CA THR A 205 12.61 25.11 -6.24
C THR A 205 12.48 24.72 -7.71
N VAL A 206 12.77 23.47 -8.06
CA VAL A 206 12.62 22.96 -9.42
C VAL A 206 11.14 22.93 -9.83
N GLN A 207 10.24 22.58 -8.90
CA GLN A 207 8.79 22.56 -9.14
C GLN A 207 8.24 23.93 -9.62
N THR A 208 8.83 25.05 -9.19
CA THR A 208 8.43 26.41 -9.60
C THR A 208 9.16 26.94 -10.83
N SER A 209 10.03 26.12 -11.45
CA SER A 209 10.74 26.49 -12.67
C SER A 209 9.79 26.68 -13.85
N LYS A 210 10.16 27.59 -14.77
CA LYS A 210 9.36 27.89 -15.96
C LYS A 210 9.16 26.64 -16.81
N GLY A 211 7.91 26.33 -17.13
CA GLY A 211 7.53 25.17 -17.94
C GLY A 211 7.38 23.87 -17.14
N MET A 212 7.66 23.88 -15.83
CA MET A 212 7.45 22.71 -14.99
C MET A 212 5.96 22.43 -14.79
N ALA A 213 5.23 23.31 -14.10
CA ALA A 213 3.76 23.32 -14.10
C ALA A 213 3.21 24.27 -15.19
N ASP A 214 1.95 24.10 -15.57
CA ASP A 214 1.30 24.99 -16.56
C ASP A 214 1.03 26.38 -15.99
N LYS A 215 0.72 26.45 -14.69
CA LYS A 215 0.61 27.72 -13.96
C LYS A 215 1.10 27.57 -12.52
N VAL A 216 1.91 28.54 -12.09
CA VAL A 216 2.50 28.59 -10.76
C VAL A 216 1.98 29.82 -10.03
N TYR A 217 1.58 29.63 -8.78
CA TYR A 217 1.16 30.66 -7.84
C TYR A 217 2.18 30.74 -6.70
N PHE A 218 2.88 31.87 -6.62
CA PHE A 218 3.78 32.19 -5.51
C PHE A 218 2.97 32.80 -4.35
N LEU A 219 2.11 31.99 -3.75
CA LEU A 219 1.24 32.37 -2.65
C LEU A 219 1.51 31.51 -1.40
N PRO A 220 1.27 32.02 -0.18
CA PRO A 220 1.30 31.20 1.01
C PRO A 220 0.33 30.01 0.92
N ILE A 221 0.73 28.85 1.45
CA ILE A 221 -0.12 27.66 1.51
C ILE A 221 -0.96 27.75 2.79
N THR A 222 -1.95 28.65 2.77
CA THR A 222 -2.95 28.79 3.83
C THR A 222 -4.35 28.63 3.24
N PRO A 223 -5.36 28.20 4.03
CA PRO A 223 -6.70 27.95 3.55
C PRO A 223 -7.29 29.13 2.77
N GLU A 224 -7.03 30.36 3.20
CA GLU A 224 -7.57 31.58 2.58
C GLU A 224 -7.04 31.79 1.15
N TYR A 225 -5.72 31.63 0.94
CA TYR A 225 -5.12 31.80 -0.37
C TYR A 225 -5.41 30.61 -1.30
N VAL A 226 -5.40 29.39 -0.75
CA VAL A 226 -5.72 28.19 -1.53
C VAL A 226 -7.17 28.21 -1.99
N GLU A 227 -8.13 28.61 -1.13
CA GLU A 227 -9.53 28.77 -1.54
C GLU A 227 -9.68 29.81 -2.66
N GLN A 228 -8.94 30.92 -2.61
CA GLN A 228 -8.99 31.94 -3.68
C GLN A 228 -8.53 31.38 -5.02
N VAL A 229 -7.45 30.57 -5.03
CA VAL A 229 -6.99 29.89 -6.25
C VAL A 229 -8.02 28.88 -6.73
N ILE A 230 -8.57 28.03 -5.85
CA ILE A 230 -9.63 27.07 -6.19
C ILE A 230 -10.83 27.78 -6.81
N ARG A 231 -11.27 28.89 -6.21
CA ARG A 231 -12.41 29.69 -6.69
C ARG A 231 -12.17 30.24 -8.09
N SER A 232 -10.96 30.73 -8.36
CA SER A 232 -10.59 31.34 -9.65
C SER A 232 -10.33 30.30 -10.74
N GLU A 233 -9.67 29.20 -10.39
CA GLU A 233 -9.17 28.23 -11.36
C GLU A 233 -10.12 27.06 -11.62
N ARG A 234 -10.99 26.76 -10.64
CA ARG A 234 -11.92 25.62 -10.67
C ARG A 234 -11.23 24.31 -11.09
N PRO A 235 -10.22 23.84 -10.33
CA PRO A 235 -9.60 22.54 -10.59
C PRO A 235 -10.61 21.40 -10.34
N ASP A 236 -10.50 20.31 -11.10
CA ASP A 236 -11.31 19.11 -10.89
C ASP A 236 -10.86 18.32 -9.66
N GLY A 237 -9.59 18.45 -9.31
CA GLY A 237 -9.03 17.80 -8.14
C GLY A 237 -7.77 18.45 -7.57
N VAL A 238 -7.36 17.95 -6.41
CA VAL A 238 -6.22 18.45 -5.64
C VAL A 238 -5.35 17.30 -5.13
N LEU A 239 -4.04 17.51 -5.16
CA LEU A 239 -3.04 16.63 -4.55
C LEU A 239 -2.43 17.30 -3.33
N LEU A 240 -2.56 16.64 -2.17
CA LEU A 240 -2.15 17.16 -0.86
C LEU A 240 -0.89 16.47 -0.31
N THR A 241 -0.50 15.33 -0.88
CA THR A 241 0.52 14.42 -0.33
C THR A 241 1.96 14.74 -0.75
N PHE A 242 2.15 15.72 -1.64
CA PHE A 242 3.48 16.07 -2.17
C PHE A 242 4.10 17.34 -1.56
N GLY A 243 3.43 17.97 -0.59
CA GLY A 243 3.90 19.19 0.07
C GLY A 243 4.18 19.03 1.57
N GLY A 244 4.32 17.80 2.05
CA GLY A 244 4.54 17.50 3.47
C GLY A 244 3.45 18.06 4.40
N GLN A 245 3.80 18.31 5.67
CA GLN A 245 2.83 18.72 6.70
C GLN A 245 2.11 20.03 6.36
N THR A 246 2.79 20.99 5.72
CA THR A 246 2.18 22.27 5.33
C THR A 246 0.98 22.06 4.40
N ALA A 247 1.17 21.25 3.34
CA ALA A 247 0.09 20.94 2.41
C ALA A 247 -1.00 20.07 3.05
N LEU A 248 -0.62 19.08 3.86
CA LEU A 248 -1.55 18.19 4.56
C LEU A 248 -2.45 18.97 5.53
N ASN A 249 -1.87 19.79 6.41
CA ASN A 249 -2.62 20.59 7.38
C ASN A 249 -3.55 21.59 6.68
N CYS A 250 -3.08 22.25 5.62
CA CYS A 250 -3.91 23.14 4.81
C CYS A 250 -5.08 22.39 4.17
N GLY A 251 -4.84 21.20 3.61
CA GLY A 251 -5.88 20.35 3.04
C GLY A 251 -6.93 19.91 4.06
N VAL A 252 -6.51 19.47 5.24
CA VAL A 252 -7.41 19.10 6.34
C VAL A 252 -8.29 20.27 6.76
N GLU A 253 -7.73 21.47 6.86
CA GLU A 253 -8.50 22.66 7.24
C GLU A 253 -9.48 23.10 6.13
N LEU A 254 -9.09 23.01 4.86
CA LEU A 254 -9.97 23.27 3.72
C LEU A 254 -11.17 22.31 3.68
N GLU A 255 -10.95 21.03 3.99
CA GLU A 255 -12.02 20.03 4.07
C GLU A 255 -12.96 20.31 5.23
N LYS A 256 -12.43 20.61 6.42
CA LYS A 256 -13.25 21.00 7.60
C LYS A 256 -14.13 22.22 7.30
N ASN A 257 -13.60 23.17 6.54
CA ASN A 257 -14.34 24.36 6.11
C ASN A 257 -15.27 24.10 4.92
N GLY A 258 -15.38 22.85 4.44
CA GLY A 258 -16.27 22.44 3.36
C GLY A 258 -15.90 23.02 1.99
N VAL A 259 -14.65 23.48 1.81
CA VAL A 259 -14.20 24.16 0.59
C VAL A 259 -14.22 23.20 -0.60
N PHE A 260 -13.70 21.98 -0.45
CA PHE A 260 -13.65 21.02 -1.55
C PHE A 260 -15.06 20.64 -2.04
N ALA A 261 -16.00 20.39 -1.12
CA ALA A 261 -17.40 20.16 -1.47
C ALA A 261 -18.05 21.38 -2.14
N LYS A 262 -17.84 22.60 -1.59
CA LYS A 262 -18.39 23.86 -2.11
C LYS A 262 -17.99 24.14 -3.56
N TYR A 263 -16.76 23.79 -3.95
CA TYR A 263 -16.25 24.03 -5.30
C TYR A 263 -16.18 22.76 -6.17
N ASN A 264 -16.68 21.62 -5.66
CA ASN A 264 -16.64 20.31 -6.33
C ASN A 264 -15.23 19.87 -6.75
N VAL A 265 -14.26 20.04 -5.85
CA VAL A 265 -12.86 19.62 -6.05
C VAL A 265 -12.66 18.25 -5.40
N LYS A 266 -12.18 17.27 -6.15
CA LYS A 266 -11.90 15.93 -5.64
C LYS A 266 -10.48 15.86 -5.05
N ILE A 267 -10.34 15.29 -3.86
CA ILE A 267 -9.02 14.97 -3.32
C ILE A 267 -8.52 13.70 -4.02
N LEU A 268 -7.36 13.77 -4.65
CA LEU A 268 -6.77 12.65 -5.39
C LEU A 268 -5.74 11.89 -4.54
N GLY A 269 -5.65 10.58 -4.76
CA GLY A 269 -4.77 9.69 -4.02
C GLY A 269 -5.39 9.25 -2.71
N THR A 270 -4.62 9.30 -1.62
CA THR A 270 -5.07 8.90 -0.29
C THR A 270 -6.27 9.75 0.16
N PRO A 271 -7.40 9.12 0.55
CA PRO A 271 -8.54 9.85 1.07
C PRO A 271 -8.17 10.69 2.30
N ILE A 272 -8.77 11.87 2.42
CA ILE A 272 -8.49 12.79 3.54
C ILE A 272 -8.83 12.19 4.90
N GLU A 273 -9.84 11.32 4.96
CA GLU A 273 -10.15 10.58 6.18
C GLU A 273 -8.98 9.69 6.60
N SER A 274 -8.34 8.98 5.67
CA SER A 274 -7.15 8.17 5.97
C SER A 274 -5.99 9.04 6.45
N ILE A 275 -5.78 10.21 5.84
CA ILE A 275 -4.77 11.19 6.30
C ILE A 275 -5.04 11.59 7.75
N ILE A 276 -6.29 11.95 8.09
CA ILE A 276 -6.67 12.34 9.46
C ILE A 276 -6.46 11.17 10.43
N GLN A 277 -6.85 9.95 10.04
CA GLN A 277 -6.71 8.74 10.85
C GLN A 277 -5.24 8.38 11.13
N THR A 278 -4.31 8.69 10.21
CA THR A 278 -2.87 8.42 10.41
C THR A 278 -2.15 9.51 11.19
N GLU A 279 -2.60 10.76 11.08
CA GLU A 279 -1.99 11.91 11.79
C GLU A 279 -2.40 11.96 13.27
N ASP A 280 -3.64 11.60 13.60
CA ASP A 280 -4.08 11.48 14.99
C ASP A 280 -3.65 10.14 15.60
N ARG A 281 -2.76 10.21 16.58
CA ARG A 281 -2.15 9.03 17.22
C ARG A 281 -3.15 8.12 17.93
N LYS A 282 -4.23 8.67 18.48
CA LYS A 282 -5.26 7.87 19.15
C LYS A 282 -6.08 7.12 18.11
N ILE A 283 -6.56 7.83 17.09
CA ILE A 283 -7.30 7.21 16.00
C ILE A 283 -6.45 6.15 15.30
N PHE A 284 -5.18 6.44 15.06
CA PHE A 284 -4.22 5.48 14.51
C PHE A 284 -4.11 4.23 15.38
N ALA A 285 -3.89 4.38 16.69
CA ALA A 285 -3.81 3.24 17.61
C ALA A 285 -5.09 2.39 17.60
N ASP A 286 -6.26 3.03 17.58
CA ASP A 286 -7.55 2.36 17.51
C ASP A 286 -7.68 1.57 16.20
N ARG A 287 -7.31 2.16 15.05
CA ARG A 287 -7.33 1.48 13.72
C ARG A 287 -6.38 0.30 13.63
N ILE A 288 -5.18 0.41 14.21
CA ILE A 288 -4.21 -0.69 14.27
C ILE A 288 -4.75 -1.83 15.17
N SER A 289 -5.43 -1.49 16.26
CA SER A 289 -6.05 -2.49 17.14
C SER A 289 -7.21 -3.25 16.47
N GLU A 290 -7.94 -2.65 15.53
CA GLU A 290 -9.04 -3.31 14.79
C GLU A 290 -8.56 -4.55 14.01
N ILE A 291 -7.29 -4.56 13.58
CA ILE A 291 -6.66 -5.68 12.87
C ILE A 291 -5.80 -6.57 13.80
N ASN A 292 -5.91 -6.39 15.12
CA ASN A 292 -5.12 -7.08 16.15
C ASN A 292 -3.60 -6.81 16.10
N GLU A 293 -3.20 -5.70 15.48
CA GLU A 293 -1.82 -5.25 15.49
C GLU A 293 -1.51 -4.37 16.71
N LYS A 294 -0.21 -4.17 16.98
CA LYS A 294 0.26 -3.54 18.21
C LYS A 294 0.97 -2.22 17.94
N VAL A 295 0.62 -1.21 18.74
CA VAL A 295 1.40 0.02 18.87
C VAL A 295 2.09 0.05 20.23
N ALA A 296 3.14 0.86 20.35
CA ALA A 296 3.76 1.14 21.64
C ALA A 296 2.70 1.71 22.61
N PRO A 297 2.66 1.24 23.88
CA PRO A 297 1.79 1.83 24.89
C PRO A 297 2.03 3.33 24.97
N SER A 298 0.96 4.11 24.80
CA SER A 298 1.05 5.56 24.72
C SER A 298 -0.19 6.24 25.28
N ALA A 299 -0.06 7.53 25.61
CA ALA A 299 -1.16 8.37 26.05
C ALA A 299 -1.07 9.75 25.39
N ALA A 300 -2.19 10.20 24.83
CA ALA A 300 -2.35 11.59 24.42
C ALA A 300 -2.77 12.44 25.62
N VAL A 301 -2.03 13.52 25.87
CA VAL A 301 -2.20 14.40 27.03
C VAL A 301 -2.21 15.86 26.60
N TYR A 302 -2.90 16.70 27.36
CA TYR A 302 -3.12 18.12 27.03
C TYR A 302 -2.56 19.07 28.08
N SER A 303 -1.99 18.53 29.16
CA SER A 303 -1.41 19.32 30.24
C SER A 303 -0.20 18.64 30.84
N ILE A 304 0.67 19.42 31.48
CA ILE A 304 1.85 18.90 32.20
C ILE A 304 1.43 17.86 33.27
N PRO A 305 0.40 18.10 34.12
CA PRO A 305 -0.04 17.10 35.09
C PRO A 305 -0.46 15.78 34.46
N GLU A 306 -1.22 15.82 33.37
CA GLU A 306 -1.63 14.62 32.63
C GLU A 306 -0.42 13.85 32.08
N ALA A 307 0.58 14.58 31.53
CA ALA A 307 1.81 13.96 31.04
C ALA A 307 2.55 13.18 32.15
N LEU A 308 2.64 13.76 33.34
CA LEU A 308 3.28 13.11 34.48
C LEU A 308 2.48 11.89 34.95
N GLU A 309 1.15 11.98 35.01
CA GLU A 309 0.30 10.84 35.38
C GLU A 309 0.40 9.70 34.36
N ALA A 310 0.41 10.02 33.07
CA ALA A 310 0.61 9.04 32.00
C ALA A 310 1.95 8.33 32.14
N ALA A 311 3.03 9.06 32.42
CA ALA A 311 4.34 8.48 32.59
C ALA A 311 4.48 7.57 33.82
N GLU A 312 3.77 7.87 34.92
CA GLU A 312 3.70 6.96 36.08
C GLU A 312 3.01 5.64 35.72
N LYS A 313 1.95 5.67 34.90
CA LYS A 313 1.25 4.48 34.43
C LYS A 313 2.08 3.65 33.44
N LEU A 314 2.79 4.32 32.52
CA LEU A 314 3.64 3.68 31.51
C LEU A 314 4.98 3.19 32.10
N GLY A 315 5.44 3.85 33.15
CA GLY A 315 6.74 3.66 33.77
C GLY A 315 7.87 4.27 32.93
N TYR A 316 8.80 4.95 33.59
CA TYR A 316 10.00 5.49 32.94
C TYR A 316 10.96 4.38 32.47
N PRO A 317 11.81 4.64 31.44
CA PRO A 317 11.84 5.85 30.63
C PRO A 317 10.67 5.95 29.63
N VAL A 318 10.29 7.18 29.32
CA VAL A 318 9.23 7.51 28.34
C VAL A 318 9.76 8.45 27.25
N MET A 319 9.07 8.49 26.12
CA MET A 319 9.33 9.44 25.03
C MET A 319 8.15 10.43 24.94
N ALA A 320 8.44 11.72 25.00
CA ALA A 320 7.47 12.78 24.77
C ALA A 320 7.58 13.27 23.33
N ARG A 321 6.45 13.40 22.62
CA ARG A 321 6.39 13.88 21.23
C ARG A 321 5.24 14.86 21.03
N ALA A 322 5.50 15.98 20.35
CA ALA A 322 4.44 16.90 19.97
C ALA A 322 3.57 16.29 18.85
N ALA A 323 2.26 16.55 18.88
CA ALA A 323 1.34 16.17 17.80
C ALA A 323 1.43 17.15 16.61
N PHE A 324 1.07 16.67 15.41
CA PHE A 324 1.05 17.43 14.14
C PHE A 324 2.38 18.10 13.75
N SER A 325 3.50 17.49 14.14
CA SER A 325 4.86 17.97 13.83
C SER A 325 5.70 16.89 13.16
N LEU A 326 6.53 17.29 12.19
CA LEU A 326 7.53 16.43 11.55
C LEU A 326 8.92 16.66 12.15
N GLY A 327 9.81 15.69 11.96
CA GLY A 327 11.24 15.82 12.30
C GLY A 327 11.56 15.85 13.80
N GLY A 328 10.65 15.41 14.66
CA GLY A 328 10.89 15.34 16.11
C GLY A 328 10.90 16.70 16.83
N LEU A 329 10.34 17.75 16.23
CA LEU A 329 10.26 19.06 16.87
C LEU A 329 9.55 18.96 18.23
N GLY A 330 10.20 19.43 19.30
CA GLY A 330 9.64 19.36 20.66
C GLY A 330 9.53 17.93 21.23
N SER A 331 10.24 16.96 20.65
CA SER A 331 10.25 15.57 21.11
C SER A 331 11.52 15.24 21.89
N GLY A 332 11.45 14.30 22.83
CA GLY A 332 12.60 13.89 23.63
C GLY A 332 12.32 12.73 24.57
N PHE A 333 13.38 12.12 25.08
CA PHE A 333 13.29 11.07 26.09
C PHE A 333 13.37 11.64 27.49
N ALA A 334 12.55 11.12 28.40
CA ALA A 334 12.61 11.41 29.82
C ALA A 334 12.80 10.11 30.60
N ASN A 335 13.82 10.08 31.45
CA ASN A 335 14.08 9.00 32.41
C ASN A 335 13.48 9.32 33.78
N THR A 336 13.16 10.60 34.02
CA THR A 336 12.65 11.10 35.30
C THR A 336 11.47 12.06 35.09
N LYS A 337 10.75 12.30 36.18
CA LYS A 337 9.61 13.22 36.23
C LYS A 337 10.00 14.66 35.91
N GLU A 338 11.17 15.07 36.36
CA GLU A 338 11.74 16.41 36.19
C GLU A 338 12.14 16.65 34.72
N GLU A 339 12.75 15.66 34.09
CA GLU A 339 13.06 15.67 32.65
C GLU A 339 11.77 15.78 31.83
N LEU A 340 10.77 14.96 32.14
CA LEU A 340 9.49 14.98 31.42
C LEU A 340 8.76 16.32 31.57
N LYS A 341 8.76 16.89 32.78
CA LYS A 341 8.13 18.19 33.03
C LYS A 341 8.73 19.29 32.14
N THR A 342 10.06 19.28 32.01
CA THR A 342 10.79 20.25 31.18
C THR A 342 10.43 20.10 29.71
N LEU A 343 10.44 18.86 29.20
CA LEU A 343 10.06 18.56 27.82
C LEU A 343 8.60 18.93 27.53
N ALA A 344 7.67 18.57 28.43
CA ALA A 344 6.26 18.85 28.25
C ALA A 344 5.97 20.35 28.20
N GLN A 345 6.66 21.15 29.01
CA GLN A 345 6.52 22.60 29.00
C GLN A 345 6.99 23.23 27.68
N GLN A 346 8.05 22.70 27.09
CA GLN A 346 8.53 23.15 25.77
C GLN A 346 7.59 22.72 24.65
N ALA A 347 7.15 21.46 24.65
CA ALA A 347 6.29 20.92 23.60
C ALA A 347 4.91 21.59 23.58
N LEU A 348 4.29 21.78 24.75
CA LEU A 348 2.95 22.38 24.86
C LEU A 348 2.92 23.89 24.55
N ALA A 349 4.09 24.54 24.46
CA ALA A 349 4.17 25.93 23.97
C ALA A 349 3.95 26.03 22.45
N HIS A 350 4.12 24.92 21.72
CA HIS A 350 4.07 24.89 20.26
C HIS A 350 2.98 23.94 19.71
N SER A 351 2.47 23.02 20.51
CA SER A 351 1.39 22.10 20.15
C SER A 351 0.36 22.00 21.27
N SER A 352 -0.92 21.88 20.91
CA SER A 352 -2.01 21.71 21.89
C SER A 352 -2.08 20.30 22.48
N GLN A 353 -1.34 19.35 21.93
CA GLN A 353 -1.35 17.95 22.34
C GLN A 353 0.08 17.40 22.40
N LEU A 354 0.37 16.67 23.47
CA LEU A 354 1.63 15.94 23.67
C LEU A 354 1.33 14.45 23.78
N ILE A 355 2.19 13.62 23.21
CA ILE A 355 2.09 12.16 23.28
C ILE A 355 3.20 11.63 24.17
N ILE A 356 2.85 10.82 25.17
CA ILE A 356 3.80 10.12 26.03
C ILE A 356 3.78 8.64 25.64
N ASP A 357 4.89 8.14 25.10
CA ASP A 357 5.06 6.72 24.77
C ASP A 357 5.98 6.02 25.75
N LYS A 358 5.78 4.72 25.92
CA LYS A 358 6.79 3.87 26.51
C LYS A 358 8.06 3.90 25.64
N SER A 359 9.21 4.15 26.25
CA SER A 359 10.47 4.10 25.52
C SER A 359 10.77 2.70 25.00
N LEU A 360 11.02 2.59 23.70
CA LEU A 360 11.52 1.39 23.02
C LEU A 360 13.02 1.52 22.69
N LYS A 361 13.75 2.38 23.41
CA LYS A 361 15.18 2.61 23.16
C LYS A 361 15.95 1.28 23.15
N GLY A 362 16.73 1.08 22.09
CA GLY A 362 17.52 -0.14 21.87
C GLY A 362 16.83 -1.20 21.01
N TRP A 363 15.58 -0.99 20.61
CA TRP A 363 14.94 -1.79 19.58
C TRP A 363 15.50 -1.44 18.20
N LYS A 364 15.45 -2.39 17.27
CA LYS A 364 15.75 -2.13 15.87
C LYS A 364 14.63 -1.28 15.27
N GLU A 365 15.01 -0.24 14.55
CA GLU A 365 14.09 0.63 13.83
C GLU A 365 14.15 0.27 12.33
N VAL A 366 13.02 -0.24 11.82
CA VAL A 366 12.88 -0.70 10.43
C VAL A 366 11.71 0.03 9.80
N GLU A 367 11.93 0.56 8.60
CA GLU A 367 10.98 1.36 7.84
C GLU A 367 10.71 0.71 6.48
N TYR A 368 9.51 0.94 5.95
CA TYR A 368 9.04 0.38 4.69
C TYR A 368 8.35 1.44 3.85
N GLU A 369 8.72 1.49 2.57
CA GLU A 369 8.03 2.31 1.57
C GLU A 369 7.01 1.43 0.84
N VAL A 370 5.73 1.75 1.02
CA VAL A 370 4.61 0.94 0.52
C VAL A 370 3.83 1.70 -0.54
N VAL A 371 3.52 1.03 -1.65
CA VAL A 371 2.66 1.55 -2.71
C VAL A 371 1.43 0.68 -2.82
N ARG A 372 0.25 1.30 -2.79
CA ARG A 372 -1.04 0.63 -3.00
C ARG A 372 -1.85 1.38 -4.04
N ASP A 373 -2.36 0.65 -5.03
CA ASP A 373 -3.21 1.22 -6.08
C ASP A 373 -4.71 1.12 -5.75
N ALA A 374 -5.54 1.68 -6.64
CA ALA A 374 -7.00 1.66 -6.48
C ALA A 374 -7.64 0.25 -6.67
N TYR A 375 -6.86 -0.73 -7.14
CA TYR A 375 -7.29 -2.10 -7.41
C TYR A 375 -6.81 -3.08 -6.32
N ASP A 376 -6.32 -2.54 -5.19
CA ASP A 376 -5.82 -3.31 -4.05
C ASP A 376 -4.59 -4.16 -4.38
N ASN A 377 -3.81 -3.77 -5.39
CA ASN A 377 -2.44 -4.25 -5.51
C ASN A 377 -1.57 -3.44 -4.55
N CYS A 378 -0.81 -4.12 -3.69
CA CYS A 378 -0.02 -3.50 -2.64
C CYS A 378 1.38 -4.11 -2.65
N ILE A 379 2.42 -3.28 -2.71
CA ILE A 379 3.82 -3.73 -2.73
C ILE A 379 4.67 -2.88 -1.79
N THR A 380 5.70 -3.51 -1.23
CA THR A 380 6.79 -2.83 -0.55
C THR A 380 7.92 -2.59 -1.55
N VAL A 381 8.22 -1.32 -1.82
CA VAL A 381 9.23 -0.89 -2.81
C VAL A 381 10.63 -0.86 -2.20
N CYS A 382 10.72 -0.46 -0.93
CA CYS A 382 11.98 -0.33 -0.21
C CYS A 382 11.78 -0.67 1.27
N ASN A 383 12.85 -1.16 1.90
CA ASN A 383 12.95 -1.30 3.34
C ASN A 383 14.28 -0.72 3.81
N MET A 384 14.30 -0.12 4.99
CA MET A 384 15.47 0.52 5.58
C MET A 384 15.61 0.09 7.04
N GLU A 385 16.83 -0.17 7.50
CA GLU A 385 17.16 -0.41 8.90
C GLU A 385 18.06 0.73 9.38
N ASN A 386 17.68 1.38 10.47
CA ASN A 386 18.47 2.46 11.07
C ASN A 386 19.69 1.85 11.81
N VAL A 387 20.86 2.49 11.66
CA VAL A 387 22.17 2.01 12.16
C VAL A 387 22.44 2.40 13.60
#